data_AF-A0A5C7VYR1-F1
#
_entry.id   AF-A0A5C7VYR1-F1
#
_cell.length_a   1.000
_cell.length_b   1.000
_cell.length_c   1.000
_cell.angle_alpha   90.00
_cell.angle_beta   90.00
_cell.angle_gamma   90.00
#
_symmetry.space_group_name_H-M   'P 1'
#
loop_
_entity.id
_entity.type
_entity.pdbx_description
1 polymer ?
#
loop_
_entity_poly.entity_id
_entity_poly.type
_entity_poly.pdbx_seq_one_letter_code
_entity_poly.pdbx_strand_id
1 'polypeptide(L)' 'MRSSPWPRRGGLLLGALWASPWSLLGLLAGVVGLAAGASVRISRRERALVFQHWPWGPGGAMTLGNVILDTGDGLD' A
#
# COMPACT_ATOMS: atom_id res chain seq x y z
N MET A 1 -8.60 38.93 8.08
CA MET A 1 -8.56 37.95 6.97
C MET A 1 -8.42 36.56 7.59
N ARG A 2 -9.53 35.83 7.77
CA ARG A 2 -9.51 34.46 8.34
C ARG A 2 -9.30 33.49 7.18
N SER A 3 -8.13 32.88 7.11
CA SER A 3 -7.81 31.81 6.17
C SER A 3 -8.67 30.58 6.50
N SER A 4 -9.71 30.36 5.70
CA SER A 4 -10.58 29.19 5.79
C SER A 4 -9.75 27.90 5.63
N PRO A 5 -9.77 26.94 6.56
CA PRO A 5 -9.00 25.70 6.48
C PRO A 5 -9.58 24.69 5.46
N TRP A 6 -10.60 25.07 4.68
CA TRP A 6 -11.41 24.18 3.85
C TRP A 6 -10.75 23.64 2.56
N PRO A 7 -9.86 24.34 1.82
CA PRO A 7 -9.43 23.83 0.51
C PRO A 7 -8.47 22.64 0.61
N ARG A 8 -7.86 22.40 1.78
CA ARG A 8 -6.89 21.31 1.96
C ARG A 8 -7.53 19.94 2.06
N ARG A 9 -8.71 19.84 2.68
CA ARG A 9 -9.41 18.55 2.86
C ARG A 9 -9.96 18.02 1.55
N GLY A 10 -10.47 18.91 0.68
CA GLY A 10 -10.97 18.53 -0.64
C GLY A 10 -9.87 17.92 -1.52
N GLY A 11 -8.70 18.56 -1.60
CA GLY A 11 -7.56 18.00 -2.34
C GLY A 11 -7.01 16.69 -1.76
N LEU A 12 -6.99 16.55 -0.43
CA LEU A 12 -6.60 15.30 0.23
C LEU A 12 -7.58 14.16 -0.01
N LEU A 13 -8.89 14.43 0.05
CA LEU A 13 -9.91 13.43 -0.24
C LEU A 13 -9.89 13.03 -1.71
N LEU A 14 -9.73 13.99 -2.62
CA LEU A 14 -9.62 13.70 -4.06
C LEU A 14 -8.34 12.92 -4.39
N GLY A 15 -7.21 13.28 -3.77
CA GLY A 15 -5.96 12.53 -3.88
C GLY A 15 -6.05 11.13 -3.27
N ALA A 16 -6.72 10.98 -2.12
CA ALA A 16 -6.98 9.68 -1.51
C ALA A 16 -7.94 8.84 -2.36
N LEU A 17 -8.96 9.44 -2.97
CA LEU A 17 -9.91 8.77 -3.87
C LEU A 17 -9.25 8.37 -5.19
N TRP A 18 -8.30 9.18 -5.68
CA TRP A 18 -7.49 8.90 -6.86
C TRP A 18 -6.46 7.80 -6.61
N ALA A 19 -5.85 7.76 -5.43
CA ALA A 19 -4.94 6.70 -5.00
C ALA A 19 -5.67 5.45 -4.45
N SER A 20 -6.97 5.58 -4.12
CA SER A 20 -7.81 4.54 -3.54
C SER A 20 -7.88 3.31 -4.42
N PRO A 21 -8.20 3.35 -5.74
CA PRO A 21 -8.34 2.13 -6.53
C PRO A 21 -7.05 1.32 -6.59
N TRP A 22 -5.90 1.98 -6.76
CA TRP A 22 -4.59 1.32 -6.77
C TRP A 22 -4.21 0.74 -5.41
N SER A 23 -4.50 1.48 -4.33
CA SER A 23 -4.27 1.00 -2.96
C SER A 23 -5.23 -0.12 -2.57
N LEU A 24 -6.47 -0.12 -3.09
CA LEU A 24 -7.47 -1.17 -2.88
C LEU A 24 -7.06 -2.45 -3.58
N LEU A 25 -6.56 -2.35 -4.83
CA LEU A 25 -6.00 -3.48 -5.57
C LEU A 25 -4.77 -4.05 -4.86
N GLY A 26 -3.87 -3.19 -4.40
CA GLY A 26 -2.74 -3.61 -3.57
C GLY A 26 -3.18 -4.29 -2.27
N LEU A 27 -4.21 -3.77 -1.60
CA LEU A 27 -4.76 -4.34 -0.38
C LEU A 27 -5.40 -5.70 -0.64
N LEU A 28 -6.20 -5.82 -1.69
CA LEU A 28 -6.84 -7.07 -2.12
C LEU A 28 -5.80 -8.11 -2.47
N ALA A 29 -4.77 -7.73 -3.23
CA ALA A 29 -3.61 -8.59 -3.44
C ALA A 29 -3.04 -8.98 -2.08
N GLY A 30 -2.60 -8.03 -1.26
CA GLY A 30 -2.07 -8.28 0.08
C GLY A 30 -2.89 -9.26 0.95
N VAL A 31 -4.22 -9.17 0.94
CA VAL A 31 -5.14 -10.09 1.63
C VAL A 31 -5.10 -11.50 1.04
N VAL A 32 -5.05 -11.63 -0.28
CA VAL A 32 -4.85 -12.92 -0.95
C VAL A 32 -3.47 -13.51 -0.60
N GLY A 33 -2.44 -12.67 -0.52
CA GLY A 33 -1.12 -13.08 -0.04
C GLY A 33 -1.14 -13.55 1.41
N LEU A 34 -1.82 -12.84 2.31
CA LEU A 34 -2.01 -13.25 3.71
C LEU A 34 -2.65 -14.64 3.78
N ALA A 35 -3.67 -14.90 2.96
CA ALA A 35 -4.30 -16.21 2.89
C ALA A 35 -3.35 -17.31 2.36
N ALA A 36 -2.35 -16.93 1.58
CA ALA A 36 -1.33 -17.81 1.02
C ALA A 36 -0.02 -17.86 1.85
N GLY A 37 0.03 -17.20 3.01
CA GLY A 37 1.18 -17.24 3.94
C GLY A 37 2.06 -15.98 3.97
N ALA A 38 1.70 -14.92 3.24
CA ALA A 38 2.37 -13.62 3.32
C ALA A 38 2.14 -12.94 4.67
N SER A 39 3.06 -12.07 5.09
CA SER A 39 2.97 -11.32 6.34
C SER A 39 2.74 -9.84 6.07
N VAL A 40 1.82 -9.19 6.80
CA VAL A 40 1.55 -7.76 6.65
C VAL A 40 2.25 -6.94 7.71
N ARG A 41 2.92 -5.86 7.29
CA ARG A 41 3.62 -4.92 8.14
C ARG A 41 3.22 -3.49 7.78
N ILE A 42 2.68 -2.77 8.76
CA ILE A 42 2.36 -1.35 8.58
C ILE A 42 3.63 -0.52 8.80
N SER A 43 4.15 0.08 7.73
CA SER A 43 5.29 0.99 7.82
C SER A 43 4.81 2.42 8.06
N ARG A 44 5.02 2.94 9.27
CA ARG A 44 4.70 4.35 9.59
C ARG A 44 5.61 5.34 8.84
N ARG A 45 6.81 4.91 8.45
CA ARG A 45 7.77 5.71 7.67
C ARG A 45 7.26 5.97 6.25
N GLU A 46 6.80 4.90 5.61
CA GLU A 46 6.29 4.93 4.22
C GLU A 46 4.79 5.27 4.16
N ARG A 47 4.09 5.24 5.31
CA ARG A 47 2.61 5.29 5.41
C ARG A 47 1.92 4.28 4.49
N ALA A 48 2.56 3.12 4.35
CA ALA A 48 2.16 2.05 3.44
C ALA A 48 2.03 0.70 4.17
N LEU A 49 1.21 -0.17 3.61
CA LEU A 49 1.10 -1.58 4.01
C LEU A 49 2.13 -2.39 3.22
N VAL A 50 3.08 -2.97 3.91
CA VAL A 50 4.12 -3.81 3.32
C VAL A 50 3.72 -5.27 3.52
N PHE A 51 3.48 -6.01 2.46
CA PHE A 51 3.26 -7.44 2.47
C PHE A 51 4.57 -8.14 2.14
N GLN A 52 5.14 -8.88 3.07
CA GLN A 52 6.38 -9.63 2.92
C GLN A 52 6.08 -11.11 2.65
N HIS A 53 7.01 -11.83 2.03
CA HIS A 53 6.82 -13.22 1.60
C HIS A 53 5.65 -13.39 0.63
N TRP A 54 5.53 -12.48 -0.33
CA TRP A 54 4.50 -12.59 -1.34
C TRP A 54 4.75 -13.83 -2.22
N PRO A 55 3.79 -14.79 -2.34
CA PRO A 55 4.07 -16.13 -2.90
C PRO A 55 4.11 -16.20 -4.42
N TRP A 56 3.72 -15.13 -5.13
CA TRP A 56 3.70 -15.10 -6.60
C TRP A 56 4.40 -13.85 -7.13
N GLY A 57 5.69 -13.97 -7.47
CA GLY A 57 6.42 -12.87 -8.10
C GLY A 57 7.86 -13.23 -8.46
N PRO A 58 8.50 -12.43 -9.33
CA PRO A 58 9.84 -12.72 -9.87
C PRO A 58 11.00 -12.38 -8.92
N GLY A 59 10.76 -12.25 -7.61
CA GLY A 59 11.74 -11.75 -6.65
C GLY A 59 11.91 -10.22 -6.74
N GLY A 60 11.26 -9.47 -5.86
CA GLY A 60 11.33 -8.01 -5.83
C GLY A 60 10.17 -7.34 -5.09
N ALA A 61 10.26 -6.02 -4.94
CA ALA A 61 9.22 -5.21 -4.31
C ALA A 61 8.38 -4.46 -5.36
N MET A 62 7.08 -4.73 -5.39
CA MET A 62 6.12 -4.05 -6.26
C MET A 62 5.30 -3.06 -5.43
N THR A 63 5.24 -1.80 -5.86
CA THR A 63 4.46 -0.76 -5.19
C THR A 63 3.14 -0.50 -5.92
N LEU A 64 2.04 -0.60 -5.20
CA LEU A 64 0.67 -0.37 -5.64
C LEU A 64 0.03 0.70 -4.74
N GLY A 65 0.27 1.97 -5.07
CA GLY A 65 -0.17 3.09 -4.24
C GLY A 65 0.47 3.06 -2.85
N ASN A 66 -0.34 2.98 -1.79
CA ASN A 66 0.12 2.84 -0.40
C ASN A 66 0.32 1.37 0.02
N VAL A 67 0.46 0.45 -0.94
CA VAL A 67 0.73 -0.96 -0.66
C VAL A 67 2.02 -1.37 -1.34
N ILE A 68 2.89 -2.07 -0.61
CA ILE A 68 4.16 -2.59 -1.09
C ILE A 68 4.06 -4.10 -0.97
N LEU A 69 4.17 -4.82 -2.08
CA LEU A 69 4.23 -6.27 -2.14
C LEU A 69 5.70 -6.66 -2.32
N ASP A 70 6.31 -7.15 -1.26
CA ASP A 70 7.68 -7.66 -1.24
C ASP A 70 7.66 -9.18 -1.44
N THR A 71 8.11 -9.58 -2.63
CA THR A 71 8.26 -10.97 -3.08
C THR A 71 9.71 -11.43 -2.94
N GLY A 72 10.55 -10.70 -2.20
CA GLY A 72 11.88 -11.20 -1.87
C GLY A 72 11.76 -12.48 -1.06
N ASP A 73 12.00 -13.63 -1.69
CA ASP A 73 12.50 -14.79 -0.97
C ASP A 73 13.79 -14.34 -0.28
N GLY A 74 13.91 -14.64 1.00
CA GLY A 74 15.08 -14.24 1.79
C GLY A 74 16.36 -14.51 1.00
N LEU A 75 17.24 -13.51 0.98
CA LEU A 75 18.59 -13.67 0.48
C LEU A 75 19.27 -14.75 1.34
N ASP A 76 19.23 -16.00 0.89
CA ASP A 76 20.13 -17.07 1.32
C ASP A 76 21.00 -17.50 0.13
#